data_AF-A0A7L2JHZ1-F1
#
_entry.id   AF-A0A7L2JHZ1-F1
#
_cell.length_a   1.000
_cell.length_b   1.000
_cell.length_c   1.000
_cell.angle_alpha   90.00
_cell.angle_beta   90.00
_cell.angle_gamma   90.00
#
_symmetry.space_group_name_H-M   'P 1'
#
loop_
_entity.id
_entity.type
_entity.pdbx_description
1 polymer ?
#
loop_
_entity_poly.entity_id
_entity_poly.type
_entity_poly.pdbx_seq_one_letter_code
_entity_poly.pdbx_strand_id
1 'polypeptide(L)'
;LLEKAYVMKVPITPDKDKFLITGSHCSLCSRAVCVGTDCSLFYSKSFCLPCVKENLNTFPLEIKEDMDKRKPQQKSCKKNGYKA
;
A
#
# COMPACT_ATOMS: atom_id res chain seq x y z
N LEU A 1 -4.90 -4.97 16.55
CA LEU A 1 -3.58 -4.44 16.13
C LEU A 1 -3.80 -3.10 15.44
N LEU A 2 -3.06 -2.06 15.81
CA LEU A 2 -3.13 -0.74 15.18
C LEU A 2 -1.81 -0.48 14.42
N GLU A 3 -1.88 0.05 13.20
CA GLU A 3 -0.74 0.43 12.37
C GLU A 3 -0.79 1.93 12.05
N LYS A 4 0.38 2.55 11.85
CA LYS A 4 0.46 3.94 11.35
C LYS A 4 -0.03 4.00 9.91
N ALA A 5 -1.09 4.78 9.68
CA ALA A 5 -1.66 5.00 8.35
C ALA A 5 -1.63 6.48 7.96
N TYR A 6 -1.43 6.74 6.68
CA TYR A 6 -1.67 8.05 6.06
C TYR A 6 -3.12 8.12 5.61
N VAL A 7 -3.80 9.20 5.97
CA VAL A 7 -5.23 9.39 5.69
C VAL A 7 -5.49 10.72 4.99
N MET A 8 -6.50 10.75 4.11
CA MET A 8 -7.03 11.97 3.50
C MET A 8 -8.53 12.07 3.78
N LYS A 9 -9.02 13.30 3.94
CA LYS A 9 -10.47 13.55 4.00
C LYS A 9 -11.09 13.24 2.65
N VAL A 10 -12.22 12.54 2.66
CA VAL A 10 -12.96 12.26 1.42
C VAL A 10 -13.61 13.57 0.93
N PRO A 11 -13.30 14.06 -0.29
CA PRO A 11 -13.72 15.39 -0.76
C PRO A 11 -15.24 15.56 -0.97
N ILE A 12 -15.99 14.46 -0.99
CA ILE A 12 -17.41 14.42 -1.42
C ILE A 12 -18.37 13.87 -0.37
N THR A 13 -17.91 13.52 0.83
CA THR A 13 -18.80 13.06 1.90
C THR A 13 -19.05 14.19 2.91
N PRO A 14 -20.32 14.55 3.18
CA PRO A 14 -20.68 15.51 4.23
C PRO A 14 -20.38 14.96 5.63
N ASP A 15 -20.20 13.64 5.72
CA ASP A 15 -19.87 12.90 6.93
C ASP A 15 -18.40 13.13 7.33
N LYS A 16 -18.21 13.69 8.53
CA LYS A 16 -16.90 14.15 9.04
C LYS A 16 -16.00 13.00 9.50
N ASP A 17 -16.56 11.80 9.67
CA ASP A 17 -15.84 10.65 10.23
C ASP A 17 -15.32 9.70 9.15
N LYS A 18 -15.48 10.06 7.87
CA LYS A 18 -14.98 9.29 6.72
C LYS A 18 -13.64 9.80 6.23
N PHE A 19 -12.66 8.90 6.23
CA PHE A 19 -11.32 9.13 5.71
C PHE A 19 -10.91 8.03 4.75
N LEU A 20 -10.04 8.37 3.79
CA LEU A 20 -9.42 7.43 2.87
C LEU A 20 -7.99 7.14 3.33
N ILE A 21 -7.66 5.87 3.52
CA ILE A 21 -6.28 5.45 3.77
C ILE A 21 -5.52 5.47 2.45
N THR A 22 -4.41 6.21 2.40
CA THR A 22 -3.59 6.39 1.19
C THR A 22 -2.27 5.61 1.25
N GLY A 23 -1.85 5.23 2.45
CA GLY A 23 -0.62 4.50 2.66
C GLY A 23 -0.35 4.22 4.13
N SER A 24 0.84 3.71 4.39
CA SER A 24 1.34 3.32 5.71
C SER A 24 2.87 3.21 5.68
N HIS A 25 3.47 2.51 6.64
CA HIS A 25 4.89 2.23 6.66
C HIS A 25 5.14 0.72 6.52
N CYS A 26 6.17 0.35 5.76
CA CYS A 26 6.60 -1.04 5.72
C CYS A 26 7.01 -1.51 7.12
N SER A 27 6.46 -2.63 7.57
CA SER A 27 6.72 -3.17 8.91
C SER A 27 8.13 -3.74 9.12
N LEU A 28 8.91 -3.89 8.06
CA LEU A 28 10.29 -4.39 8.12
C LEU A 28 11.32 -3.26 8.05
N CYS A 29 11.17 -2.32 7.10
CA CYS A 29 12.14 -1.24 6.88
C CYS A 29 11.62 0.16 7.25
N SER A 30 10.38 0.29 7.72
CA SER A 30 9.73 1.57 8.04
C SER A 30 9.64 2.57 6.88
N ARG A 31 9.87 2.17 5.63
CA ARG A 31 9.68 3.04 4.46
C ARG A 31 8.20 3.34 4.25
N ALA A 32 7.85 4.60 3.97
CA ALA A 32 6.51 4.97 3.56
C ALA A 32 6.11 4.22 2.27
N VAL A 33 4.90 3.67 2.26
CA VAL A 33 4.33 2.94 1.12
C VAL A 33 2.89 3.38 0.89
N CYS A 34 2.43 3.39 -0.36
CA CYS A 34 1.02 3.63 -0.66
C CYS A 34 0.21 2.32 -0.65
N VAL A 35 -1.11 2.43 -0.60
CA VAL A 35 -2.04 1.28 -0.68
C VAL A 35 -2.09 0.61 -2.06
N GLY A 36 -1.33 1.12 -3.04
CA GLY A 36 -1.23 0.56 -4.38
C GLY A 36 -0.59 -0.83 -4.37
N THR A 37 -1.17 -1.75 -5.15
CA THR A 37 -0.71 -3.15 -5.26
C THR A 37 0.64 -3.30 -5.96
N ASP A 38 1.09 -2.26 -6.65
CA ASP A 38 2.42 -2.12 -7.26
C ASP A 38 3.45 -1.47 -6.31
N CYS A 39 3.02 -0.96 -5.16
CA CYS A 39 3.88 -0.32 -4.17
C CYS A 39 4.07 -1.18 -2.92
N SER A 40 2.99 -1.80 -2.44
CA SER A 40 3.00 -2.57 -1.20
C SER A 40 2.11 -3.80 -1.23
N LEU A 41 2.26 -4.61 -0.19
CA LEU A 41 1.42 -5.73 0.14
C LEU A 41 0.87 -5.53 1.55
N PHE A 42 -0.44 -5.67 1.72
CA PHE A 42 -1.08 -5.72 3.02
C PHE A 42 -1.52 -7.15 3.32
N TYR A 43 -1.14 -7.65 4.51
CA TYR A 43 -1.64 -8.92 5.05
C TYR A 43 -2.18 -8.69 6.46
N SER A 44 -1.32 -8.78 7.47
CA SER A 44 -1.61 -8.30 8.84
C SER A 44 -1.11 -6.88 9.08
N LYS A 45 -0.12 -6.46 8.28
CA LYS A 45 0.50 -5.15 8.25
C LYS A 45 0.95 -4.83 6.81
N SER A 46 1.38 -3.61 6.54
CA SER A 46 1.94 -3.25 5.23
C SER A 46 3.42 -3.57 5.09
N PHE A 47 3.80 -4.05 3.90
CA PHE A 47 5.19 -4.37 3.52
C PHE A 47 5.49 -3.79 2.14
N CYS A 48 6.67 -3.17 1.97
CA CYS A 48 7.12 -2.77 0.65
C CYS A 48 7.51 -4.02 -0.16
N LEU A 49 7.34 -3.97 -1.48
CA LEU A 49 7.65 -5.12 -2.34
C LEU A 49 9.10 -5.63 -2.22
N PRO A 50 10.14 -4.78 -2.06
CA PRO A 50 11.50 -5.27 -1.80
C PRO A 50 11.58 -6.16 -0.57
N CYS A 51 11.01 -5.73 0.56
CA CYS A 51 11.05 -6.53 1.79
C CYS A 51 10.22 -7.81 1.68
N VAL A 52 9.12 -7.81 0.91
CA VAL A 52 8.36 -9.06 0.63
C VAL A 52 9.22 -10.05 -0.14
N LYS A 53 9.96 -9.59 -1.16
CA LYS A 53 10.84 -10.46 -1.98
C LYS A 53 12.01 -11.01 -1.18
N GLU A 54 12.65 -10.17 -0.37
CA GLU A 54 13.77 -10.57 0.49
C GLU A 54 13.36 -11.59 1.57
N ASN A 55 12.10 -11.50 2.04
CA ASN A 55 11.58 -12.35 3.11
C ASN A 55 10.51 -13.34 2.60
N LEU A 56 10.47 -13.64 1.29
CA LEU A 56 9.36 -14.38 0.66
C LEU A 56 9.07 -15.72 1.37
N ASN A 57 10.14 -16.39 1.82
CA ASN A 57 10.04 -17.70 2.46
C ASN A 57 9.30 -17.68 3.80
N THR A 58 9.29 -16.54 4.51
CA THR A 58 8.62 -16.39 5.80
C THR A 58 7.14 -16.02 5.68
N PHE A 59 6.67 -15.67 4.48
CA PHE A 59 5.26 -15.37 4.25
C PHE A 59 4.44 -16.66 4.01
N PRO A 60 3.12 -16.64 4.26
CA PRO A 60 2.21 -17.73 3.90
C PRO A 60 2.20 -18.04 2.40
N LEU A 61 1.79 -19.27 2.03
CA LEU A 61 1.79 -19.74 0.63
C LEU A 61 0.97 -18.83 -0.30
N GLU A 62 -0.14 -18.29 0.18
CA GLU A 62 -1.02 -17.40 -0.56
C GLU A 62 -0.29 -16.14 -1.04
N ILE A 63 0.62 -15.61 -0.22
CA ILE A 63 1.43 -14.44 -0.56
C ILE A 63 2.52 -14.81 -1.56
N LYS A 64 3.11 -16.00 -1.44
CA LYS A 64 4.12 -16.50 -2.39
C LYS A 64 3.50 -16.63 -3.78
N GLU A 65 2.35 -17.28 -3.87
CA GLU A 65 1.62 -17.44 -5.13
C GLU A 65 1.16 -16.10 -5.73
N ASP A 66 0.74 -15.14 -4.89
CA ASP A 66 0.36 -13.81 -5.37
C ASP A 66 1.56 -13.07 -5.99
N MET A 67 2.74 -13.14 -5.36
CA MET A 67 3.98 -12.57 -5.89
C MET A 67 4.35 -13.11 -7.27
N ASP A 68 4.17 -14.41 -7.48
CA ASP A 68 4.49 -15.05 -8.77
C ASP A 68 3.52 -14.61 -9.89
N LYS A 69 2.29 -14.25 -9.53
CA LYS A 69 1.25 -13.78 -10.47
C LYS A 69 1.34 -12.29 -10.77
N ARG A 70 2.12 -11.51 -10.01
CA ARG A 70 2.23 -10.05 -10.20
C ARG A 70 3.01 -9.73 -11.49
N LYS A 71 2.28 -9.40 -12.56
CA LYS A 71 2.83 -8.69 -13.72
C LYS A 71 3.06 -7.22 -13.36
N PRO A 72 4.18 -6.59 -13.76
CA PRO A 72 4.34 -5.14 -13.64
C PRO A 72 3.29 -4.44 -14.50
N GLN A 73 2.16 -4.06 -13.90
CA GLN A 73 1.20 -3.19 -14.56
C GLN A 73 1.76 -1.77 -14.53
N GLN A 74 2.24 -1.29 -15.66
CA GLN A 74 2.56 0.12 -15.84
C GLN A 74 1.27 0.93 -15.68
N LYS A 75 1.08 1.57 -14.53
CA LYS A 75 0.07 2.61 -14.37
C LYS A 75 0.80 3.93 -14.19
N SER A 76 0.72 4.78 -15.22
CA SER A 76 1.14 6.17 -15.09
C SER A 76 0.31 6.80 -13.97
N CYS A 77 0.95 7.24 -12.89
CA CYS A 77 0.35 8.23 -12.03
C CYS A 77 0.18 9.49 -12.88
N LYS A 78 -1.02 9.71 -13.44
CA LYS A 78 -1.35 10.99 -14.05
C LYS A 78 -1.29 12.00 -12.91
N LYS A 79 -0.22 12.79 -12.87
CA LYS A 79 -0.16 14.01 -12.08
C LYS A 79 -1.26 14.93 -12.61
N ASN A 80 -2.48 14.81 -12.10
CA ASN A 80 -3.45 15.88 -12.26
C ASN A 80 -2.95 17.00 -11.35
N GLY A 81 -2.22 17.94 -11.95
CA GLY A 81 -1.81 19.17 -11.29
C GLY A 81 -3.05 19.91 -10.82
N TYR A 82 -3.19 20.04 -9.51
CA TYR A 82 -4.07 21.04 -8.93
C TYR A 82 -3.46 22.39 -9.30
N LYS A 83 -4.11 23.14 -10.19
CA LYS A 83 -3.82 24.57 -10.35
C LYS A 83 -4.14 25.25 -9.03
N ALA A 84 -3.16 25.96 -8.50
CA ALA A 84 -3.34 26.96 -7.46
C ALA A 84 -4.19 28.13 -7.97
#